data_AF-A0A7X7CSF4-F1
#
_entry.id   AF-A0A7X7CSF4-F1
#
_cell.length_a   1.000
_cell.length_b   1.000
_cell.length_c   1.000
_cell.angle_alpha   90.00
_cell.angle_beta   90.00
_cell.angle_gamma   90.00
#
_symmetry.space_group_name_H-M   'P 1'
#
loop_
_entity.id
_entity.type
_entity.pdbx_description
1 polymer ?
#
loop_
_entity_poly.entity_id
_entity_poly.type
_entity_poly.pdbx_seq_one_letter_code
_entity_poly.pdbx_strand_id
1 'polypeptide(L)' 'MKHRQHGHSLIEYTVLFALVGLVLVLGEDSPLEQLVRGIQGAYGRFTYALSLP' A
#
# COMPACT_ATOMS: atom_id res chain seq x y z
N MET A 1 -31.67 -11.38 19.94
CA MET A 1 -31.60 -9.92 19.78
C MET A 1 -30.91 -9.63 18.46
N LYS A 2 -31.58 -8.87 17.58
CA LYS A 2 -31.16 -8.58 16.20
C LYS A 2 -29.91 -7.69 16.27
N HIS A 3 -28.73 -8.21 15.89
CA HIS A 3 -27.52 -7.38 15.72
C HIS A 3 -27.81 -6.36 14.62
N ARG A 4 -28.27 -5.17 15.02
CA ARG A 4 -28.32 -4.01 14.14
C ARG A 4 -26.88 -3.62 13.86
N GLN A 5 -26.35 -4.10 12.74
CA GLN A 5 -25.23 -3.48 12.04
C GLN A 5 -25.70 -2.05 11.67
N HIS A 6 -25.54 -1.12 12.60
CA HIS A 6 -25.68 0.30 12.30
C HIS A 6 -24.53 0.64 11.34
N GLY A 7 -24.87 1.26 10.21
CA GLY A 7 -23.95 1.53 9.11
C GLY A 7 -22.64 2.10 9.64
N HIS A 8 -21.54 1.48 9.24
CA HIS A 8 -20.19 1.87 9.60
C HIS A 8 -20.02 3.39 9.42
N SER A 9 -19.62 4.06 10.49
CA SER A 9 -19.34 5.49 10.47
C SER A 9 -18.11 5.72 9.59
N LEU A 10 -18.18 6.72 8.71
CA LEU A 10 -17.05 7.15 7.86
C LEU A 10 -15.75 7.32 8.68
N ILE A 11 -15.89 7.75 9.94
CA ILE A 11 -14.79 7.93 10.90
C ILE A 11 -14.08 6.61 11.21
N GLU A 12 -14.80 5.50 11.37
CA GLU A 12 -14.20 4.19 11.65
C GLU A 12 -13.31 3.73 10.51
N TYR A 13 -13.78 3.91 9.27
CA TYR A 13 -12.97 3.62 8.09
C TYR A 13 -11.77 4.55 8.01
N THR A 14 -11.93 5.84 8.27
CA THR A 14 -10.81 6.79 8.28
C THR A 14 -9.74 6.40 9.29
N VAL A 15 -10.12 5.99 10.50
CA VAL A 15 -9.18 5.53 11.54
C VAL A 15 -8.48 4.24 11.10
N LEU A 16 -9.22 3.27 10.55
CA LEU A 16 -8.63 2.03 10.03
C LEU A 16 -7.64 2.29 8.89
N PHE A 17 -8.01 3.13 7.92
CA PHE A 17 -7.11 3.50 6.83
C PHE A 17 -5.87 4.25 7.32
N ALA A 18 -6.01 5.12 8.32
CA ALA A 18 -4.88 5.81 8.92
C ALA A 18 -3.91 4.83 9.60
N LEU A 19 -4.42 3.87 10.36
CA LEU A 19 -3.60 2.84 11.01
C LEU A 19 -2.90 1.93 9.99
N VAL A 20 -3.61 1.50 8.95
CA VAL A 20 -3.02 0.71 7.86
C VAL A 20 -1.94 1.51 7.14
N GLY A 21 -2.22 2.76 6.79
CA GLY A 21 -1.23 3.65 6.15
C GLY A 21 0.00 3.85 7.01
N LEU A 22 -0.17 4.00 8.33
CA LEU A 22 0.92 4.14 9.27
C LEU A 22 1.83 2.89 9.29
N VAL A 23 1.23 1.69 9.32
CA VAL A 23 1.98 0.42 9.26
C VAL A 23 2.72 0.25 7.93
N LEU A 24 2.15 0.71 6.82
CA LEU A 24 2.77 0.58 5.50
C LEU A 24 3.99 1.50 5.31
N VAL A 25 4.11 2.58 6.11
CA VAL A 25 5.15 3.60 5.96
C VAL A 25 6.20 3.55 7.09
N LEU A 26 5.85 3.06 8.28
CA LEU A 26 6.78 2.99 9.41
C LEU A 26 7.78 1.84 9.29
N GLY A 27 9.00 2.10 9.75
CA GLY A 27 10.10 1.14 9.82
C GLY A 27 11.17 1.34 8.74
N GLU A 28 12.40 0.91 9.02
CA GLU A 28 13.43 0.76 7.99
C GLU A 28 13.01 -0.38 7.05
N ASP A 29 13.09 -0.14 5.73
CA ASP A 29 12.53 -1.01 4.67
C ASP A 29 11.01 -1.23 4.78
N SER A 30 10.25 -0.15 4.93
CA SER A 30 8.78 -0.18 4.99
C SER A 30 8.15 -0.95 3.80
N PRO A 31 6.98 -1.59 3.97
CA PRO A 31 6.30 -2.32 2.89
C PRO A 31 6.05 -1.47 1.63
N LEU A 32 5.73 -0.19 1.82
CA LEU A 32 5.52 0.74 0.70
C LEU A 32 6.82 1.01 -0.05
N GLU A 33 7.94 1.15 0.66
CA GLU A 33 9.26 1.31 0.05
C GLU A 33 9.68 0.04 -0.71
N GLN A 34 9.45 -1.15 -0.16
CA GLN A 34 9.72 -2.41 -0.85
C GLN A 34 8.92 -2.53 -2.16
N LEU A 35 7.64 -2.14 -2.13
CA LEU A 35 6.79 -2.12 -3.32
C LEU A 35 7.34 -1.17 -4.38
N VAL A 36 7.70 0.06 -3.99
CA VAL A 36 8.26 1.07 -4.90
C VAL A 36 9.58 0.58 -5.50
N ARG A 37 10.51 0.06 -4.69
CA ARG A 37 11.78 -0.51 -5.16
C ARG A 37 11.55 -1.67 -6.12
N GLY A 38 10.58 -2.54 -5.84
CA GLY A 38 10.19 -3.64 -6.72
C GLY A 38 9.69 -3.17 -8.08
N ILE A 39 8.81 -2.16 -8.10
CA ILE A 39 8.30 -1.56 -9.34
C ILE A 39 9.43 -0.91 -10.13
N GLN A 40 10.29 -0.12 -9.47
CA GLN A 40 11.45 0.51 -10.12
C GLN A 40 12.39 -0.53 -10.73
N GLY A 41 12.69 -1.62 -10.01
CA GLY A 41 13.52 -2.71 -10.52
C GLY A 41 12.90 -3.42 -11.71
N ALA A 42 11.59 -3.69 -11.67
CA ALA A 42 10.87 -4.29 -12.79
C ALA A 42 10.85 -3.37 -14.02
N TYR A 43 10.56 -2.08 -13.81
CA TYR A 43 10.57 -1.08 -14.86
C TYR A 43 11.96 -0.89 -15.48
N GLY A 44 13.00 -0.81 -14.65
CA GLY A 44 14.39 -0.71 -15.13
C GLY A 44 14.79 -1.88 -16.01
N ARG A 45 14.44 -3.12 -15.63
CA ARG A 45 14.68 -4.31 -16.46
C ARG A 45 13.90 -4.27 -17.78
N PHE A 46 12.65 -3.84 -17.74
CA PHE A 46 11.81 -3.71 -18.93
C PHE A 46 12.38 -2.67 -19.90
N THR A 47 12.71 -1.47 -19.41
CA THR A 47 13.32 -0.41 -20.22
C THR A 47 14.67 -0.82 -20.77
N TYR A 48 15.50 -1.50 -19.96
CA TYR A 48 16.79 -2.04 -20.41
C TYR A 48 16.61 -3.02 -21.58
N ALA A 49 15.66 -3.95 -21.48
CA ALA A 49 15.35 -4.90 -22.54
C ALA A 49 14.88 -4.22 -23.84
N LEU A 50 14.14 -3.12 -23.75
CA LEU A 50 13.72 -2.32 -24.90
C LEU A 50 14.86 -1.47 -25.51
N SER A 51 15.88 -1.14 -24.71
CA SER A 51 17.03 -0.33 -25.14
C SER A 51 18.15 -1.16 -25.77
N LEU A 52 18.08 -2.48 -25.70
CA LEU A 52 19.00 -3.34 -26.43
C LEU A 52 18.64 -3.30 -27.94
N PRO A 53 19.62 -2.98 -28.81
CA PRO A 53 19.42 -2.92 -30.26
C PRO A 53 19.16 -4.29 -30.90
#